data_AF-A0A3B9XQP7-F1
#
_entry.id   AF-A0A3B9XQP7-F1
#
_cell.length_a   1.000
_cell.length_b   1.000
_cell.length_c   1.000
_cell.angle_alpha   90.00
_cell.angle_beta   90.00
_cell.angle_gamma   90.00
#
_symmetry.space_group_name_H-M   'P 1'
#
loop_
_entity.id
_entity.type
_entity.pdbx_description
1 polymer ?
#
loop_
_entity_poly.entity_id
_entity_poly.type
_entity_poly.pdbx_seq_one_letter_code
_entity_poly.pdbx_strand_id
1 'polypeptide(L)'
;MQLNLSLAGIALAALVATAVAMLATDTLRGDAAAINLAGSMRMQSYRILTSRLKQDPAAELDRQIALYEEKLHDLLLERRATYRHSEPFKAQLTLLKQDWEQALKPALLDPNRNADDVSAMVESYVTRIDQAVQLLQQESEAKVKTLSTLQAISLLVLFSLSALLLVVVHRKWVTPLRQFMHAV
;
A
#
# COMPACT_ATOMS: atom_id res chain seq x y z
N MET A 1 -23.38 1.77 -38.81
CA MET A 1 -23.70 1.04 -37.55
C MET A 1 -22.47 0.38 -36.91
N GLN A 2 -21.71 -0.46 -37.63
CA GLN A 2 -20.54 -1.16 -37.05
C GLN A 2 -19.43 -0.24 -36.51
N LEU A 3 -19.11 0.87 -37.20
CA LEU A 3 -18.09 1.82 -36.77
C LEU A 3 -18.41 2.45 -35.40
N ASN A 4 -19.63 2.97 -35.25
CA ASN A 4 -20.09 3.61 -34.02
C ASN A 4 -20.11 2.61 -32.85
N LEU A 5 -20.46 1.35 -33.11
CA LEU A 5 -20.47 0.30 -32.10
C LEU A 5 -19.05 -0.06 -31.63
N SER A 6 -18.09 -0.15 -32.56
CA SER A 6 -16.68 -0.39 -32.23
C SER A 6 -16.05 0.78 -31.47
N LEU A 7 -16.32 2.02 -31.89
CA LEU A 7 -15.86 3.22 -31.19
C LEU A 7 -16.43 3.32 -29.78
N ALA A 8 -17.75 3.08 -29.62
CA ALA A 8 -18.39 3.05 -28.31
C ALA A 8 -17.81 1.94 -27.42
N GLY A 9 -17.55 0.76 -27.98
CA GLY A 9 -16.92 -0.36 -27.26
C GLY A 9 -15.51 -0.04 -26.78
N ILE A 10 -14.67 0.60 -27.62
CA ILE A 10 -13.32 1.03 -27.25
C ILE A 10 -13.38 2.10 -26.16
N ALA A 11 -14.24 3.12 -26.33
CA ALA A 11 -14.40 4.19 -25.35
C ALA A 11 -14.86 3.64 -24.00
N LEU A 12 -15.85 2.74 -23.98
CA LEU A 12 -16.32 2.10 -22.75
C LEU A 12 -15.22 1.26 -22.09
N ALA A 13 -14.49 0.45 -22.86
CA ALA A 13 -13.39 -0.34 -22.34
C ALA A 13 -12.28 0.54 -21.73
N ALA A 14 -11.97 1.67 -22.37
CA ALA A 14 -10.99 2.64 -21.88
C ALA A 14 -11.46 3.28 -20.56
N LEU A 15 -12.72 3.71 -20.49
CA LEU A 15 -13.31 4.29 -19.28
C LEU A 15 -13.29 3.29 -18.11
N VAL A 16 -13.66 2.02 -18.35
CA VAL A 16 -13.63 0.98 -17.32
C VAL A 16 -12.18 0.73 -16.86
N ALA A 17 -11.22 0.62 -17.78
CA ALA A 17 -9.82 0.43 -17.43
C ALA A 17 -9.27 1.59 -16.59
N THR A 18 -9.59 2.83 -16.95
CA THR A 18 -9.21 4.02 -16.18
C THR A 18 -9.86 4.03 -14.79
N ALA A 19 -11.15 3.70 -14.68
CA ALA A 19 -11.84 3.64 -13.39
C ALA A 19 -11.21 2.59 -12.45
N VAL A 20 -10.87 1.42 -12.99
CA VAL A 20 -10.15 0.37 -12.23
C VAL A 20 -8.78 0.86 -11.77
N ALA A 21 -8.03 1.54 -12.64
CA ALA A 21 -6.72 2.11 -12.29
C ALA A 21 -6.81 3.22 -11.22
N MET A 22 -7.87 4.04 -11.24
CA MET A 22 -8.10 5.06 -10.22
C MET A 22 -8.38 4.44 -8.85
N LEU A 23 -9.31 3.48 -8.79
CA LEU A 23 -9.63 2.76 -7.56
C LEU A 23 -8.40 2.02 -7.00
N ALA A 24 -7.62 1.39 -7.88
CA ALA A 24 -6.34 0.77 -7.53
C ALA A 24 -5.38 1.77 -6.88
N THR A 25 -5.22 2.94 -7.48
CA THR A 25 -4.30 3.99 -6.98
C THR A 25 -4.69 4.44 -5.57
N ASP A 26 -5.97 4.67 -5.32
CA ASP A 26 -6.45 5.08 -3.98
C ASP A 26 -6.18 4.00 -2.94
N THR A 27 -6.42 2.72 -3.29
CA THR A 27 -6.11 1.60 -2.38
C THR A 27 -4.62 1.48 -2.09
N LEU A 28 -3.77 1.60 -3.11
CA LEU A 28 -2.32 1.49 -2.97
C LEU A 28 -1.72 2.67 -2.19
N ARG A 29 -2.32 3.86 -2.30
CA ARG A 29 -1.95 5.02 -1.48
C ARG A 29 -2.25 4.79 0.00
N GLY A 30 -3.41 4.23 0.31
CA GLY A 30 -3.75 3.81 1.68
C GLY A 30 -2.79 2.74 2.19
N ASP A 31 -2.39 1.80 1.32
CA ASP A 31 -1.45 0.75 1.69
C ASP A 31 -0.05 1.30 2.00
N ALA A 32 0.45 2.21 1.16
CA ALA A 32 1.72 2.90 1.37
C ALA A 32 1.71 3.75 2.66
N ALA A 33 0.60 4.42 2.96
CA ALA A 33 0.47 5.20 4.19
C ALA A 33 0.57 4.31 5.44
N ALA A 34 -0.07 3.14 5.44
CA ALA A 34 0.01 2.19 6.56
C ALA A 34 1.42 1.62 6.74
N ILE A 35 2.09 1.26 5.65
CA ILE A 35 3.48 0.79 5.66
C ILE A 35 4.41 1.86 6.22
N ASN A 36 4.26 3.12 5.77
CA ASN A 36 5.09 4.23 6.24
C ASN A 36 4.85 4.54 7.72
N LEU A 37 3.58 4.55 8.15
CA LEU A 37 3.21 4.75 9.54
C LEU A 37 3.85 3.68 10.43
N ALA A 38 3.60 2.39 10.12
CA ALA A 38 4.18 1.27 10.85
C ALA A 38 5.71 1.29 10.81
N GLY A 39 6.29 1.64 9.67
CA GLY A 39 7.74 1.74 9.54
C GLY A 39 8.37 2.87 10.36
N SER A 40 7.65 3.98 10.54
CA SER A 40 8.09 5.10 11.39
C SER A 40 8.12 4.75 12.87
N MET A 41 7.40 3.69 13.29
CA MET A 41 7.42 3.20 14.67
C MET A 41 8.80 2.69 15.08
N ARG A 42 9.56 2.06 14.17
CA ARG A 42 10.94 1.61 14.44
C ARG A 42 11.85 2.74 14.88
N MET A 43 11.84 3.82 14.10
CA MET A 43 12.61 5.02 14.40
C MET A 43 12.16 5.64 15.72
N GLN A 44 10.86 5.64 15.98
CA GLN A 44 10.31 6.15 17.23
C GLN A 44 10.77 5.30 18.44
N SER A 45 10.80 3.97 18.33
CA SER A 45 11.33 3.08 19.37
C SER A 45 12.79 3.39 19.70
N TYR A 46 13.65 3.58 18.69
CA TYR A 46 15.05 3.96 18.91
C TYR A 46 15.20 5.38 19.48
N ARG A 47 14.32 6.32 19.13
CA ARG A 47 14.32 7.66 19.74
C ARG A 47 14.00 7.61 21.22
N ILE A 48 13.02 6.80 21.62
CA ILE A 48 12.67 6.60 23.03
C ILE A 48 13.86 5.97 23.78
N LEU A 49 14.49 4.93 23.20
CA LEU A 49 15.70 4.35 23.76
C LEU A 49 16.81 5.39 23.94
N THR A 50 17.09 6.17 22.90
CA THR A 50 18.13 7.21 22.94
C THR A 50 17.84 8.25 24.01
N SER A 51 16.58 8.67 24.13
CA SER A 51 16.15 9.66 25.14
C SER A 51 16.37 9.14 26.56
N ARG A 52 16.00 7.86 26.79
CA ARG A 52 16.28 7.16 28.05
C ARG A 52 17.79 7.09 28.35
N LEU A 53 18.60 6.66 27.39
CA LEU A 53 20.05 6.48 27.58
C LEU A 53 20.78 7.81 27.82
N LYS A 54 20.31 8.91 27.21
CA LYS A 54 20.83 10.26 27.45
C LYS A 54 20.37 10.88 28.76
N GLN A 55 19.42 10.23 29.46
CA GLN A 55 18.77 10.78 30.64
C GLN A 55 18.14 12.14 30.34
N ASP A 56 17.49 12.26 29.17
CA ASP A 56 16.69 13.44 28.83
C ASP A 56 15.63 13.68 29.93
N PRO A 57 15.09 14.92 30.05
CA PRO A 57 14.03 15.20 31.01
C PRO A 57 12.86 14.20 30.87
N ALA A 58 12.31 13.74 32.00
CA ALA A 58 11.21 12.77 32.01
C ALA A 58 10.02 13.19 31.10
N ALA A 59 9.73 14.48 31.04
CA ALA A 59 8.70 15.03 30.16
C ALA A 59 8.96 14.77 28.66
N GLU A 60 10.22 14.73 28.21
CA GLU A 60 10.56 14.39 26.83
C GLU A 60 10.39 12.90 26.57
N LEU A 61 10.80 12.04 27.51
CA LEU A 61 10.60 10.59 27.41
C LEU A 61 9.10 10.26 27.32
N ASP A 62 8.28 10.85 28.20
CA ASP A 62 6.83 10.69 28.22
C ASP A 62 6.19 11.17 26.90
N ARG A 63 6.66 12.30 26.37
CA ARG A 63 6.21 12.81 25.07
C ARG A 63 6.54 11.83 23.93
N GLN A 64 7.76 11.26 23.90
CA GLN A 64 8.14 10.30 22.86
C GLN A 64 7.35 9.00 22.96
N ILE A 65 7.01 8.55 24.18
CA ILE A 65 6.12 7.42 24.46
C ILE A 65 4.70 7.71 23.95
N ALA A 66 4.14 8.88 24.26
CA ALA A 66 2.80 9.26 23.80
C ALA A 66 2.71 9.32 22.26
N LEU A 67 3.73 9.87 21.59
CA LEU A 67 3.82 9.89 20.13
C LEU A 67 3.93 8.48 19.52
N TYR A 68 4.54 7.53 20.24
CA TYR A 68 4.57 6.14 19.81
C TYR A 68 3.19 5.50 19.94
N GLU A 69 2.51 5.72 21.06
CA GLU A 69 1.19 5.16 21.34
C GLU A 69 0.13 5.67 20.38
N GLU A 70 0.19 6.95 19.98
CA GLU A 70 -0.66 7.51 18.92
C GLU A 70 -0.53 6.72 17.63
N LYS A 71 0.69 6.37 17.22
CA LYS A 71 0.95 5.58 16.01
C LYS A 71 0.51 4.13 16.15
N LEU A 72 0.77 3.53 17.31
CA LEU A 72 0.41 2.14 17.60
C LEU A 72 -1.11 1.91 17.59
N HIS A 73 -1.88 2.94 17.94
CA HIS A 73 -3.34 2.93 18.00
C HIS A 73 -4.00 3.71 16.85
N ASP A 74 -3.24 4.08 15.83
CA ASP A 74 -3.76 4.82 14.69
C ASP A 74 -4.86 4.01 13.97
N LEU A 75 -5.97 4.68 13.67
CA LEU A 75 -7.13 4.09 12.98
C LEU A 75 -6.79 3.48 11.62
N LEU A 76 -5.72 3.94 10.97
CA LEU A 76 -5.24 3.37 9.72
C LEU A 76 -4.76 1.92 9.90
N LEU A 77 -4.01 1.63 10.98
CA LEU A 77 -3.55 0.28 11.27
C LEU A 77 -4.72 -0.62 11.70
N GLU A 78 -5.63 -0.10 12.52
CA GLU A 78 -6.86 -0.81 12.89
C GLU A 78 -7.71 -1.18 11.68
N ARG A 79 -7.94 -0.21 10.78
CA ARG A 79 -8.70 -0.45 9.55
C ARG A 79 -8.02 -1.53 8.70
N ARG A 80 -6.69 -1.49 8.57
CA ARG A 80 -5.94 -2.52 7.85
C ARG A 80 -6.10 -3.91 8.46
N ALA A 81 -6.18 -4.01 9.78
CA ALA A 81 -6.40 -5.27 10.50
C ALA A 81 -7.81 -5.86 10.31
N THR A 82 -8.77 -5.10 9.76
CA THR A 82 -10.13 -5.57 9.45
C THR A 82 -10.33 -6.03 8.01
N TYR A 83 -9.32 -5.90 7.15
CA TYR A 83 -9.45 -6.25 5.75
C TYR A 83 -9.52 -7.76 5.54
N ARG A 84 -10.15 -8.17 4.42
CA ARG A 84 -10.22 -9.59 4.07
C ARG A 84 -8.79 -10.14 3.90
N HIS A 85 -8.50 -11.25 4.57
CA HIS A 85 -7.19 -11.93 4.58
C HIS A 85 -6.08 -11.24 5.42
N SER A 86 -6.39 -10.21 6.20
CA SER A 86 -5.40 -9.55 7.07
C SER A 86 -5.22 -10.19 8.46
N GLU A 87 -5.66 -11.44 8.66
CA GLU A 87 -5.55 -12.14 9.94
C GLU A 87 -4.09 -12.23 10.45
N PRO A 88 -3.07 -12.50 9.61
CA PRO A 88 -1.68 -12.47 10.07
C PRO A 88 -1.25 -11.09 10.57
N PHE A 89 -1.61 -10.02 9.85
CA PHE A 89 -1.29 -8.66 10.25
C PHE A 89 -2.01 -8.27 11.55
N LYS A 90 -3.30 -8.61 11.68
CA LYS A 90 -4.08 -8.38 12.89
C LYS A 90 -3.49 -9.07 14.12
N ALA A 91 -3.07 -10.33 13.97
CA ALA A 91 -2.40 -11.07 15.03
C ALA A 91 -1.09 -10.38 15.42
N GLN A 92 -0.27 -9.98 14.45
CA GLN A 92 1.00 -9.29 14.71
C GLN A 92 0.80 -7.92 15.37
N LEU A 93 -0.19 -7.14 14.94
CA LEU A 93 -0.53 -5.85 15.55
C LEU A 93 -1.00 -6.01 17.00
N THR A 94 -1.76 -7.07 17.28
CA THR A 94 -2.21 -7.39 18.65
C THR A 94 -1.01 -7.74 19.54
N LEU A 95 -0.07 -8.56 19.05
CA LEU A 95 1.16 -8.89 19.77
C LEU A 95 2.02 -7.65 20.00
N LEU A 96 2.17 -6.77 19.01
CA LEU A 96 2.92 -5.51 19.16
C LEU A 96 2.35 -4.62 20.26
N LYS A 97 1.03 -4.55 20.38
CA LYS A 97 0.35 -3.80 21.46
C LYS A 97 0.56 -4.43 22.82
N GLN A 98 0.45 -5.76 22.89
CA GLN A 98 0.68 -6.49 24.15
C GLN A 98 2.13 -6.36 24.61
N ASP A 99 3.10 -6.60 23.72
CA ASP A 99 4.53 -6.50 23.99
C ASP A 99 4.93 -5.08 24.42
N TRP A 100 4.29 -4.06 23.81
CA TRP A 100 4.48 -2.66 24.22
C TRP A 100 4.05 -2.42 25.66
N GLU A 101 2.77 -2.68 25.96
CA GLU A 101 2.17 -2.33 27.25
C GLU A 101 2.71 -3.19 28.41
N GLN A 102 2.96 -4.48 28.15
CA GLN A 102 3.29 -5.44 29.20
C GLN A 102 4.78 -5.58 29.46
N ALA A 103 5.63 -5.28 28.49
CA ALA A 103 7.07 -5.52 28.59
C ALA A 103 7.91 -4.28 28.30
N LEU A 104 7.78 -3.71 27.09
CA LEU A 104 8.74 -2.68 26.64
C LEU A 104 8.56 -1.34 27.35
N LYS A 105 7.33 -0.80 27.40
CA LYS A 105 7.06 0.49 28.07
C LYS A 105 7.43 0.48 29.55
N PRO A 106 7.06 -0.53 30.36
CA PRO A 106 7.53 -0.62 31.75
C PRO A 106 9.06 -0.63 31.88
N ALA A 107 9.76 -1.38 31.01
CA ALA A 107 11.22 -1.46 31.04
C ALA A 107 11.90 -0.14 30.64
N LEU A 108 11.29 0.62 29.71
CA LEU A 108 11.78 1.95 29.32
C LEU A 108 11.62 2.98 30.44
N LEU A 109 10.54 2.87 31.23
CA LEU A 109 10.23 3.78 32.33
C LEU A 109 10.96 3.42 33.65
N ASP A 110 11.49 2.20 33.77
CA ASP A 110 12.26 1.78 34.95
C ASP A 110 13.70 2.34 34.89
N PRO A 111 14.07 3.29 35.78
CA PRO A 111 15.41 3.88 35.79
C PRO A 111 16.47 2.91 36.33
N ASN A 112 16.07 1.88 37.06
CA ASN A 112 16.99 0.89 37.63
C ASN A 112 17.30 -0.24 36.65
N ARG A 113 16.54 -0.35 35.55
CA ARG A 113 16.74 -1.40 34.56
C ARG A 113 18.04 -1.17 33.79
N ASN A 114 18.84 -2.23 33.64
CA ASN A 114 20.10 -2.19 32.91
C ASN A 114 19.93 -1.65 31.48
N ALA A 115 20.86 -0.81 31.03
CA ALA A 115 20.80 -0.15 29.72
C ALA A 115 20.93 -1.13 28.53
N ASP A 116 21.78 -2.14 28.66
CA ASP A 116 22.00 -3.16 27.63
C ASP A 116 20.76 -4.05 27.50
N ASP A 117 20.15 -4.44 28.62
CA ASP A 117 18.90 -5.22 28.63
C ASP A 117 17.77 -4.48 27.89
N VAL A 118 17.58 -3.19 28.16
CA VAL A 118 16.53 -2.40 27.52
C VAL A 118 16.84 -2.17 26.04
N SER A 119 18.11 -1.99 25.68
CA SER A 119 18.53 -1.88 24.28
C SER A 119 18.19 -3.17 23.51
N ALA A 120 18.49 -4.33 24.08
CA ALA A 120 18.14 -5.63 23.50
C ALA A 120 16.61 -5.84 23.39
N MET A 121 15.84 -5.39 24.40
CA MET A 121 14.37 -5.41 24.33
C MET A 121 13.83 -4.53 23.19
N VAL A 122 14.39 -3.34 22.99
CA VAL A 122 14.02 -2.44 21.88
C VAL A 122 14.36 -3.08 20.53
N GLU A 123 15.54 -3.69 20.37
CA GLU A 123 15.91 -4.38 19.13
C GLU A 123 14.97 -5.56 18.80
N SER A 124 14.64 -6.37 19.81
CA SER A 124 13.67 -7.46 19.67
C SER A 124 12.28 -6.93 19.27
N TYR A 125 11.85 -5.84 19.89
CA TYR A 125 10.57 -5.21 19.59
C TYR A 125 10.54 -4.60 18.18
N VAL A 126 11.62 -3.94 17.75
CA VAL A 126 11.76 -3.41 16.38
C VAL A 126 11.69 -4.54 15.35
N THR A 127 12.27 -5.70 15.65
CA THR A 127 12.15 -6.89 14.79
C THR A 127 10.69 -7.35 14.64
N ARG A 128 9.85 -7.20 15.66
CA ARG A 128 8.40 -7.48 15.57
C ARG A 128 7.66 -6.43 14.74
N ILE A 129 8.08 -5.17 14.81
CA ILE A 129 7.57 -4.11 13.93
C ILE A 129 7.93 -4.43 12.48
N ASP A 130 9.16 -4.92 12.22
CA ASP A 130 9.59 -5.38 10.90
C ASP A 130 8.69 -6.46 10.32
N GLN A 131 8.35 -7.47 11.12
CA GLN A 131 7.42 -8.53 10.71
C GLN A 131 6.03 -7.96 10.36
N ALA A 132 5.51 -7.02 11.15
CA ALA A 132 4.22 -6.39 10.85
C ALA A 132 4.25 -5.59 9.54
N VAL A 133 5.33 -4.84 9.33
CA VAL A 133 5.54 -4.07 8.09
C VAL A 133 5.68 -5.00 6.89
N GLN A 134 6.38 -6.12 7.04
CA GLN A 134 6.53 -7.12 5.97
C GLN A 134 5.19 -7.71 5.56
N LEU A 135 4.29 -8.00 6.52
CA LEU A 135 2.94 -8.48 6.22
C LEU A 135 2.15 -7.43 5.42
N LEU A 136 2.21 -6.16 5.80
CA LEU A 136 1.57 -5.08 5.04
C LEU A 136 2.15 -4.94 3.61
N GLN A 137 3.47 -5.10 3.47
CA GLN A 137 4.16 -5.05 2.17
C GLN A 137 3.75 -6.21 1.28
N GLN A 138 3.76 -7.44 1.78
CA GLN A 138 3.36 -8.63 1.02
C GLN A 138 1.92 -8.53 0.52
N GLU A 139 0.98 -8.05 1.34
CA GLU A 139 -0.39 -7.78 0.91
C GLU A 139 -0.44 -6.72 -0.20
N SER A 140 0.29 -5.61 -0.03
CA SER A 140 0.33 -4.53 -1.01
C SER A 140 0.92 -5.00 -2.34
N GLU A 141 2.03 -5.75 -2.32
CA GLU A 141 2.71 -6.28 -3.49
C GLU A 141 1.84 -7.30 -4.25
N ALA A 142 1.12 -8.16 -3.53
CA ALA A 142 0.17 -9.09 -4.14
C ALA A 142 -0.93 -8.33 -4.91
N LYS A 143 -1.49 -7.27 -4.32
CA LYS A 143 -2.47 -6.40 -5.00
C LYS A 143 -1.88 -5.71 -6.21
N VAL A 144 -0.68 -5.12 -6.10
CA VAL A 144 0.03 -4.49 -7.23
C VAL A 144 0.18 -5.47 -8.38
N LYS A 145 0.59 -6.71 -8.09
CA LYS A 145 0.74 -7.75 -9.11
C LYS A 145 -0.59 -8.08 -9.80
N THR A 146 -1.68 -8.25 -9.05
CA THR A 146 -3.01 -8.50 -9.61
C THR A 146 -3.48 -7.35 -10.48
N LEU A 147 -3.35 -6.12 -10.00
CA LEU A 147 -3.75 -4.90 -10.70
C LEU A 147 -2.95 -4.69 -11.99
N SER A 148 -1.63 -4.86 -11.93
CA SER A 148 -0.73 -4.78 -13.09
C SER A 148 -1.11 -5.82 -14.16
N THR A 149 -1.44 -7.04 -13.74
CA THR A 149 -1.90 -8.09 -14.66
C THR A 149 -3.20 -7.71 -15.36
N LEU A 150 -4.20 -7.22 -14.61
CA LEU A 150 -5.47 -6.75 -15.17
C LEU A 150 -5.28 -5.57 -16.12
N GLN A 151 -4.38 -4.65 -15.79
CA GLN A 151 -4.05 -3.50 -16.63
C GLN A 151 -3.40 -3.94 -17.95
N ALA A 152 -2.45 -4.88 -17.89
CA ALA A 152 -1.79 -5.42 -19.08
C ALA A 152 -2.80 -6.09 -20.02
N ILE A 153 -3.73 -6.89 -19.48
CA ILE A 153 -4.82 -7.51 -20.26
C ILE A 153 -5.71 -6.43 -20.88
N SER A 154 -6.09 -5.41 -20.11
CA SER A 154 -6.93 -4.31 -20.60
C SER A 154 -6.27 -3.55 -21.75
N LEU A 155 -4.97 -3.30 -21.65
CA LEU A 155 -4.19 -2.66 -22.72
C LEU A 155 -4.14 -3.53 -23.98
N LEU A 156 -3.92 -4.85 -23.85
CA LEU A 156 -3.94 -5.78 -24.98
C LEU A 156 -5.31 -5.82 -25.68
N VAL A 157 -6.40 -5.80 -24.91
CA VAL A 157 -7.77 -5.75 -25.45
C VAL A 157 -8.01 -4.45 -26.19
N LEU A 158 -7.67 -3.31 -25.60
CA LEU A 158 -7.81 -1.99 -26.22
C LEU A 158 -7.01 -1.88 -27.52
N PHE A 159 -5.76 -2.36 -27.51
CA PHE A 159 -4.92 -2.41 -28.70
C PHE A 159 -5.55 -3.27 -29.81
N SER A 160 -6.02 -4.48 -29.47
CA SER A 160 -6.63 -5.41 -30.42
C SER A 160 -7.91 -4.84 -31.04
N LEU A 161 -8.79 -4.23 -30.23
CA LEU A 161 -10.01 -3.58 -30.71
C LEU A 161 -9.69 -2.40 -31.63
N SER A 162 -8.68 -1.59 -31.27
CA SER A 162 -8.24 -0.45 -32.08
C SER A 162 -7.66 -0.91 -33.41
N ALA A 163 -6.81 -1.94 -33.41
CA ALA A 163 -6.24 -2.53 -34.63
C ALA A 163 -7.34 -3.09 -35.55
N LEU A 164 -8.31 -3.82 -34.99
CA LEU A 164 -9.43 -4.37 -35.74
C LEU A 164 -10.30 -3.26 -36.35
N LEU A 165 -10.57 -2.19 -35.58
CA LEU A 165 -11.28 -1.02 -36.08
C LEU A 165 -10.54 -0.36 -37.24
N LEU A 166 -9.21 -0.18 -37.15
CA LEU A 166 -8.40 0.38 -38.24
C LEU A 166 -8.46 -0.49 -39.50
N VAL A 167 -8.37 -1.82 -39.37
CA VAL A 167 -8.51 -2.74 -40.51
C VAL A 167 -9.88 -2.64 -41.16
N VAL A 168 -10.95 -2.56 -40.36
CA VAL A 168 -12.33 -2.42 -40.86
C VAL A 168 -12.52 -1.08 -41.58
N VAL A 169 -12.04 0.01 -41.00
CA VAL A 169 -12.09 1.35 -41.61
C VAL A 169 -11.34 1.36 -42.94
N HIS A 170 -10.12 0.82 -42.96
CA HIS A 170 -9.30 0.79 -44.15
C HIS A 170 -9.99 0.02 -45.28
N ARG A 171 -10.44 -1.21 -45.01
CA ARG A 171 -11.06 -2.07 -46.03
C ARG A 171 -12.42 -1.58 -46.51
N LYS A 172 -13.27 -1.06 -45.62
CA LYS A 172 -14.66 -0.69 -45.98
C LYS A 172 -14.81 0.72 -46.52
N TRP A 173 -13.92 1.64 -46.15
CA TRP A 173 -14.08 3.06 -46.49
C TRP A 173 -12.91 3.59 -47.29
N VAL A 174 -11.67 3.42 -46.79
CA VAL A 174 -10.48 4.01 -47.43
C VAL A 174 -10.18 3.40 -48.80
N THR A 175 -10.16 2.06 -48.92
CA THR A 175 -9.86 1.39 -50.19
C THR A 175 -10.90 1.71 -51.28
N PRO A 176 -12.22 1.63 -51.05
CA PRO A 176 -13.22 1.99 -52.05
C PRO A 176 -13.14 3.46 -52.47
N LEU A 177 -12.98 4.39 -51.52
CA LEU A 177 -12.82 5.83 -51.82
C LEU A 177 -11.62 6.10 -52.74
N ARG A 178 -10.49 5.45 -52.49
CA ARG A 178 -9.29 5.57 -53.34
C ARG A 178 -9.55 5.05 -54.75
N GLN A 179 -10.29 3.95 -54.90
CA GLN A 179 -10.68 3.42 -56.22
C GLN A 179 -11.58 4.39 -56.98
N PHE A 180 -12.57 5.01 -56.32
CA PHE A 180 -13.41 6.04 -56.94
C PHE A 180 -12.60 7.24 -57.42
N MET A 181 -11.65 7.73 -56.63
CA MET A 181 -10.80 8.88 -57.01
C MET A 181 -9.86 8.60 -58.19
N HIS A 182 -9.49 7.34 -58.43
CA HIS A 182 -8.66 6.97 -59.59
C HIS A 182 -9.49 6.64 -60.85
N ALA A 183 -10.80 6.44 -60.70
CA ALA A 183 -11.73 6.16 -61.79
C ALA A 183 -12.39 7.42 -62.38
N VAL A 184 -12.19 8.59 -61.73
CA VAL A 184 -12.60 9.93 -62.18
C VAL A 184 -11.36 10.68 -62.68
#